data_AF-A0A2A1ZPQ7-F1
#
_entry.id   AF-A0A2A1ZPQ7-F1
#
_cell.length_a   1.000
_cell.length_b   1.000
_cell.length_c   1.000
_cell.angle_alpha   90.00
_cell.angle_beta   90.00
_cell.angle_gamma   90.00
#
_symmetry.space_group_name_H-M   'P 1'
#
loop_
_entity.id
_entity.type
_entity.pdbx_description
1 polymer ?
#
loop_
_entity_poly.entity_id
_entity_poly.type
_entity_poly.pdbx_seq_one_letter_code
_entity_poly.pdbx_strand_id
1 'polypeptide(L)'
;MKLFCIKCGRKIENDSCVCVNKKDIKQIDIYLVLSLLMFIPLIINYIVLKSSLTQFDELNYMFYGNLSLVITLSVLVGLNAIFKTKHLVLFFNCHQRVNRSFVIFKKPYILCARCTGILVGVYFSLIITYIGLPIILYFIFGIPLVIDGLLQSKTNYVSNNLKRFFSGLLFSLTLVAFYSLFNYYLQYLIFNIIN
;
A
#
# COMPACT_ATOMS: atom_id res chain seq x y z
N MET A 1 -4.42 -28.04 -13.74
CA MET A 1 -4.59 -27.95 -12.28
C MET A 1 -4.52 -26.48 -11.86
N LYS A 2 -5.55 -25.92 -11.21
CA LYS A 2 -5.51 -24.52 -10.75
C LYS A 2 -4.50 -24.41 -9.60
N LEU A 3 -3.30 -23.87 -9.88
CA LEU A 3 -2.27 -23.65 -8.85
C LEU A 3 -2.73 -22.62 -7.79
N PHE A 4 -3.68 -21.75 -8.14
CA PHE A 4 -4.19 -20.69 -7.28
C PHE A 4 -5.72 -20.70 -7.23
N CYS A 5 -6.24 -20.42 -6.04
CA CYS A 5 -7.65 -20.34 -5.72
C CYS A 5 -8.24 -19.05 -6.27
N ILE A 6 -9.19 -19.15 -7.20
CA ILE A 6 -9.81 -17.99 -7.87
C ILE A 6 -10.44 -17.03 -6.86
N LYS A 7 -10.94 -17.55 -5.74
CA LYS A 7 -11.61 -16.76 -4.70
C LYS A 7 -10.68 -15.78 -3.99
N CYS A 8 -9.47 -16.19 -3.63
CA CYS A 8 -8.55 -15.37 -2.81
C CYS A 8 -7.12 -15.28 -3.35
N GLY A 9 -6.83 -15.82 -4.53
CA GLY A 9 -5.49 -15.82 -5.13
C GLY A 9 -4.46 -16.70 -4.40
N ARG A 10 -4.82 -17.41 -3.32
CA ARG A 10 -3.89 -18.28 -2.57
C ARG A 10 -3.59 -19.56 -3.32
N LYS A 11 -2.38 -20.11 -3.13
CA LYS A 11 -2.01 -21.42 -3.67
C LYS A 11 -2.96 -22.48 -3.11
N ILE A 12 -3.42 -23.40 -3.95
CA ILE A 12 -4.18 -24.58 -3.50
C ILE A 12 -3.15 -25.55 -2.90
N GLU A 13 -3.37 -25.96 -1.65
CA GLU A 13 -2.52 -26.92 -0.92
C GLU A 13 -3.38 -28.14 -0.55
N ASN A 14 -2.92 -29.35 -0.89
CA ASN A 14 -3.62 -30.62 -0.66
C ASN A 14 -5.08 -30.60 -1.15
N ASP A 15 -5.31 -30.16 -2.39
CA ASP A 15 -6.65 -30.02 -3.01
C ASP A 15 -7.67 -29.16 -2.26
N SER A 16 -7.20 -28.40 -1.26
CA SER A 16 -8.04 -27.53 -0.44
C SER A 16 -7.56 -26.08 -0.50
N CYS A 17 -8.51 -25.15 -0.56
CA CYS A 17 -8.18 -23.73 -0.63
C CYS A 17 -8.08 -23.13 0.78
N VAL A 18 -6.88 -22.70 1.17
CA VAL A 18 -6.58 -22.12 2.51
C VAL A 18 -6.90 -20.62 2.56
N CYS A 19 -8.03 -20.20 2.00
CA CYS A 19 -8.47 -18.80 2.06
C CYS A 19 -8.75 -18.37 3.51
N VAL A 20 -8.13 -17.29 3.95
CA VAL A 20 -8.53 -16.59 5.19
C VAL A 20 -9.93 -16.00 5.04
N ASN A 21 -10.27 -15.54 3.84
CA ASN A 21 -11.56 -14.97 3.53
C ASN A 21 -12.15 -15.62 2.26
N LYS A 22 -13.36 -16.18 2.38
CA LYS A 22 -14.06 -16.88 1.30
C LYS A 22 -14.89 -15.95 0.39
N LYS A 23 -15.11 -14.68 0.76
CA LYS A 23 -15.85 -13.73 -0.08
C LYS A 23 -15.05 -13.40 -1.35
N ASP A 24 -15.66 -13.54 -2.50
CA ASP A 24 -15.03 -13.23 -3.78
C ASP A 24 -14.85 -11.72 -3.96
N ILE A 25 -13.80 -11.31 -4.68
CA ILE A 25 -13.60 -9.91 -5.05
C ILE A 25 -14.60 -9.59 -6.16
N LYS A 26 -15.45 -8.60 -5.93
CA LYS A 26 -16.40 -8.10 -6.91
C LYS A 26 -15.84 -6.86 -7.60
N GLN A 27 -16.37 -6.56 -8.78
CA GLN A 27 -16.00 -5.35 -9.53
C GLN A 27 -16.23 -4.06 -8.72
N ILE A 28 -17.28 -4.03 -7.88
CA ILE A 28 -17.54 -2.91 -6.97
C ILE A 28 -16.41 -2.69 -5.95
N ASP A 29 -15.74 -3.76 -5.48
CA ASP A 29 -14.62 -3.64 -4.55
C ASP A 29 -13.42 -2.95 -5.22
N ILE A 30 -13.22 -3.20 -6.52
CA ILE A 30 -12.19 -2.55 -7.34
C ILE A 30 -12.50 -1.07 -7.50
N TYR A 31 -13.73 -0.74 -7.90
CA TYR A 31 -14.13 0.66 -8.05
C TYR A 31 -14.07 1.43 -6.73
N LEU A 32 -14.39 0.80 -5.61
CA LEU A 32 -14.26 1.41 -4.29
C LEU A 32 -12.80 1.74 -3.94
N VAL A 33 -11.87 0.80 -4.15
CA VAL A 33 -10.45 1.07 -3.87
C VAL A 33 -9.92 2.18 -4.78
N LEU A 34 -10.25 2.13 -6.08
CA LEU A 34 -9.82 3.16 -7.03
C LEU A 34 -10.43 4.54 -6.69
N SER A 35 -11.71 4.60 -6.31
CA SER A 35 -12.34 5.87 -5.96
C SER A 35 -11.73 6.47 -4.70
N LEU A 36 -11.46 5.67 -3.67
CA LEU A 36 -10.78 6.17 -2.46
C LEU A 36 -9.40 6.73 -2.78
N LEU A 37 -8.62 6.05 -3.64
CA LEU A 37 -7.29 6.50 -4.05
C LEU A 37 -7.29 7.78 -4.88
N MET A 38 -8.37 8.07 -5.61
CA MET A 38 -8.48 9.29 -6.42
C MET A 38 -9.07 10.45 -5.62
N PHE A 39 -10.16 10.24 -4.89
CA PHE A 39 -10.93 11.34 -4.29
C PHE A 39 -10.35 11.84 -2.96
N ILE A 40 -9.80 10.96 -2.12
CA ILE A 40 -9.21 11.37 -0.83
C ILE A 40 -8.07 12.39 -1.00
N PRO A 41 -7.04 12.16 -1.85
CA PRO A 41 -5.98 13.15 -2.05
C PRO A 41 -6.50 14.46 -2.64
N LEU A 42 -7.44 14.41 -3.58
CA LEU A 42 -8.05 15.62 -4.17
C LEU A 42 -8.77 16.47 -3.10
N ILE A 43 -9.56 15.83 -2.23
CA ILE A 43 -10.28 16.53 -1.16
C ILE A 43 -9.29 17.16 -0.17
N ILE A 44 -8.29 16.40 0.28
CA ILE A 44 -7.29 16.91 1.24
C ILE A 44 -6.55 18.10 0.64
N ASN A 45 -6.02 17.97 -0.57
CA ASN A 45 -5.26 19.06 -1.15
C ASN A 45 -6.14 20.27 -1.49
N TYR A 46 -7.40 20.08 -1.89
CA TYR A 46 -8.35 21.19 -2.05
C TYR A 46 -8.59 21.94 -0.73
N ILE A 47 -8.81 21.20 0.36
CA ILE A 47 -8.96 21.81 1.70
C ILE A 47 -7.71 22.59 2.07
N VAL A 48 -6.52 22.01 1.86
CA VAL A 48 -5.26 22.66 2.25
C VAL A 48 -5.01 23.92 1.43
N LEU A 49 -5.16 23.87 0.09
CA LEU A 49 -5.01 25.06 -0.75
C LEU A 49 -6.00 26.17 -0.42
N LYS A 50 -7.21 25.81 0.03
CA LYS A 50 -8.21 26.80 0.46
C LYS A 50 -7.90 27.38 1.85
N SER A 51 -7.37 26.56 2.75
CA SER A 51 -7.09 26.96 4.14
C SER A 51 -5.77 27.73 4.30
N SER A 52 -4.77 27.35 3.51
CA SER A 52 -3.46 27.96 3.50
C SER A 52 -3.50 29.08 2.46
N LEU A 53 -3.34 30.34 2.86
CA LEU A 53 -3.16 31.48 1.95
C LEU A 53 -1.84 31.40 1.14
N THR A 54 -1.25 30.21 1.03
CA THR A 54 0.06 29.93 0.45
C THR A 54 -0.10 29.45 -0.99
N GLN A 55 0.84 29.84 -1.83
CA GLN A 55 0.94 29.35 -3.21
C GLN A 55 1.19 27.82 -3.23
N PHE A 56 0.78 27.16 -4.31
CA PHE A 56 0.87 25.71 -4.49
C PHE A 56 2.28 25.15 -4.25
N ASP A 57 3.31 25.96 -4.50
CA ASP A 57 4.72 25.59 -4.40
C ASP A 57 5.28 25.50 -2.96
N GLU A 58 4.60 26.09 -1.98
CA GLU A 58 5.02 26.04 -0.56
C GLU A 58 4.45 24.84 0.21
N LEU A 59 3.56 24.07 -0.44
CA LEU A 59 2.91 22.92 0.17
C LEU A 59 3.90 21.76 0.34
N ASN A 60 4.00 21.19 1.55
CA ASN A 60 4.68 19.91 1.75
C ASN A 60 3.84 18.75 1.16
N TYR A 61 3.85 18.65 -0.16
CA TYR A 61 3.09 17.65 -0.92
C TYR A 61 3.43 16.21 -0.52
N MET A 62 4.67 15.97 -0.07
CA MET A 62 5.08 14.66 0.45
C MET A 62 4.28 14.27 1.69
N PHE A 63 4.13 15.20 2.64
CA PHE A 63 3.34 14.99 3.85
C PHE A 63 1.84 14.83 3.55
N TYR A 64 1.25 15.72 2.76
CA TYR A 64 -0.19 15.64 2.46
C TYR A 64 -0.55 14.43 1.58
N GLY A 65 0.30 14.07 0.63
CA GLY A 65 0.17 12.83 -0.12
C GLY A 65 0.23 11.61 0.81
N ASN A 66 1.18 11.56 1.74
CA ASN A 66 1.25 10.50 2.73
C ASN A 66 0.02 10.44 3.65
N LEU A 67 -0.44 11.59 4.14
CA LEU A 67 -1.64 11.71 4.96
C LEU A 67 -2.88 11.16 4.24
N SER A 68 -3.04 11.47 2.95
CA SER A 68 -4.13 10.94 2.14
C SER A 68 -4.05 9.41 1.96
N LEU A 69 -2.83 8.86 1.83
CA LEU A 69 -2.62 7.42 1.76
C LEU A 69 -2.93 6.73 3.09
N VAL A 70 -2.53 7.31 4.22
CA VAL A 70 -2.85 6.82 5.57
C VAL A 70 -4.35 6.80 5.81
N ILE A 71 -5.07 7.87 5.44
CA ILE A 71 -6.54 7.92 5.56
C ILE A 71 -7.17 6.84 4.69
N THR A 72 -6.73 6.71 3.43
CA THR A 72 -7.21 5.67 2.51
C THR A 72 -7.00 4.27 3.11
N LEU A 73 -5.78 3.95 3.53
CA LEU A 73 -5.45 2.64 4.12
C LEU A 73 -6.24 2.39 5.42
N SER A 74 -6.47 3.40 6.25
CA SER A 74 -7.25 3.26 7.49
C SER A 74 -8.71 2.89 7.19
N VAL A 75 -9.32 3.53 6.17
CA VAL A 75 -10.66 3.16 5.69
C VAL A 75 -10.65 1.72 5.17
N LEU A 76 -9.67 1.34 4.35
CA LEU A 76 -9.56 -0.02 3.80
C LEU A 76 -9.35 -1.09 4.88
N VAL A 77 -8.56 -0.78 5.92
CA VAL A 77 -8.37 -1.63 7.11
C VAL A 77 -9.70 -1.80 7.84
N GLY A 78 -10.41 -0.70 8.12
CA GLY A 78 -11.71 -0.72 8.80
C GLY A 78 -12.74 -1.54 8.02
N LEU A 79 -12.87 -1.31 6.71
CA LEU A 79 -13.77 -2.08 5.84
C LEU A 79 -13.42 -3.57 5.81
N ASN A 80 -12.13 -3.90 5.82
CA ASN A 80 -11.68 -5.28 5.86
C ASN A 80 -12.02 -5.95 7.20
N ALA A 81 -11.82 -5.24 8.31
CA ALA A 81 -12.12 -5.74 9.66
C ALA A 81 -13.63 -5.93 9.89
N ILE A 82 -14.45 -4.94 9.52
CA ILE A 82 -15.90 -4.94 9.76
C ILE A 82 -16.62 -5.91 8.81
N PHE A 83 -16.39 -5.76 7.51
CA PHE A 83 -17.17 -6.49 6.50
C PHE A 83 -16.51 -7.79 6.06
N LYS A 84 -15.32 -8.12 6.59
CA LYS A 84 -14.50 -9.27 6.17
C LYS A 84 -14.39 -9.25 4.64
N THR A 85 -13.90 -8.16 4.09
CA THR A 85 -13.72 -7.94 2.64
C THR A 85 -12.25 -8.18 2.25
N LYS A 86 -11.88 -7.96 0.99
CA LYS A 86 -10.51 -8.18 0.51
C LYS A 86 -9.83 -6.90 0.01
N HIS A 87 -10.34 -5.74 0.40
CA HIS A 87 -9.86 -4.45 -0.09
C HIS A 87 -8.36 -4.24 0.13
N LEU A 88 -7.81 -4.59 1.31
CA LEU A 88 -6.37 -4.53 1.55
C LEU A 88 -5.57 -5.46 0.64
N VAL A 89 -6.09 -6.65 0.39
CA VAL A 89 -5.43 -7.64 -0.47
C VAL A 89 -5.38 -7.10 -1.90
N LEU A 90 -6.48 -6.50 -2.35
CA LEU A 90 -6.59 -5.86 -3.65
C LEU A 90 -5.64 -4.67 -3.78
N PHE A 91 -5.64 -3.76 -2.81
CA PHE A 91 -4.78 -2.58 -2.79
C PHE A 91 -3.29 -2.95 -2.90
N PHE A 92 -2.83 -3.91 -2.10
CA PHE A 92 -1.43 -4.34 -2.11
C PHE A 92 -1.10 -5.35 -3.23
N ASN A 93 -2.08 -5.75 -4.04
CA ASN A 93 -1.98 -6.90 -4.95
C ASN A 93 -1.33 -8.13 -4.27
N CYS A 94 -1.75 -8.39 -3.03
CA CYS A 94 -1.10 -9.36 -2.17
C CYS A 94 -1.54 -10.78 -2.53
N HIS A 95 -0.57 -11.66 -2.81
CA HIS A 95 -0.83 -13.06 -3.18
C HIS A 95 -1.18 -13.96 -1.97
N GLN A 96 -1.11 -13.41 -0.76
CA GLN A 96 -1.49 -14.05 0.50
C GLN A 96 -0.89 -15.45 0.75
N ARG A 97 0.34 -15.70 0.29
CA ARG A 97 1.02 -17.00 0.45
C ARG A 97 1.21 -17.33 1.93
N VAL A 98 0.66 -18.46 2.38
CA VAL A 98 0.65 -18.90 3.79
C VAL A 98 2.07 -18.93 4.37
N ASN A 99 3.02 -19.52 3.64
CA ASN A 99 4.42 -19.61 4.05
C ASN A 99 5.17 -18.26 4.09
N ARG A 100 4.55 -17.16 3.63
CA ARG A 100 5.10 -15.80 3.64
C ARG A 100 4.28 -14.84 4.51
N SER A 101 3.31 -15.35 5.26
CA SER A 101 2.49 -14.58 6.19
C SER A 101 2.92 -14.85 7.63
N PHE A 102 2.73 -13.86 8.51
CA PHE A 102 2.81 -14.09 9.94
C PHE A 102 1.63 -14.95 10.40
N VAL A 103 1.83 -15.77 11.43
CA VAL A 103 0.77 -16.57 12.05
C VAL A 103 0.33 -15.86 13.32
N ILE A 104 -0.92 -15.42 13.36
CA ILE A 104 -1.53 -14.71 14.50
C ILE A 104 -2.76 -15.53 14.91
N PHE A 105 -2.89 -15.87 16.20
CA PHE A 105 -3.96 -16.74 16.72
C PHE A 105 -4.15 -18.05 15.92
N LYS A 106 -3.04 -18.74 15.61
CA LYS A 106 -2.99 -19.98 14.82
C LYS A 106 -3.52 -19.85 13.38
N LYS A 107 -3.69 -18.63 12.87
CA LYS A 107 -4.14 -18.36 11.50
C LYS A 107 -3.13 -17.49 10.76
N PRO A 108 -2.84 -17.74 9.47
CA PRO A 108 -2.03 -16.83 8.70
C PRO A 108 -2.73 -15.48 8.59
N TYR A 109 -1.99 -14.40 8.79
CA TYR A 109 -2.49 -13.04 8.64
C TYR A 109 -2.98 -12.79 7.21
N ILE A 110 -3.87 -11.81 7.07
CA ILE A 110 -4.52 -11.51 5.78
C ILE A 110 -3.52 -11.00 4.73
N LEU A 111 -2.51 -10.24 5.16
CA LEU A 111 -1.40 -9.83 4.31
C LEU A 111 -0.19 -10.76 4.49
N CYS A 112 0.66 -10.83 3.46
CA CYS A 112 1.99 -11.40 3.61
C CYS A 112 2.89 -10.46 4.43
N ALA A 113 3.95 -10.98 5.04
CA ALA A 113 4.85 -10.23 5.90
C ALA A 113 5.40 -8.96 5.22
N ARG A 114 5.64 -9.00 3.91
CA ARG A 114 6.09 -7.84 3.12
C ARG A 114 5.02 -6.76 3.03
N CYS A 115 3.80 -7.11 2.60
CA CYS A 115 2.70 -6.15 2.53
C CYS A 115 2.31 -5.62 3.91
N THR A 116 2.43 -6.43 4.97
CA THR A 116 2.29 -5.96 6.36
C THR A 116 3.36 -4.93 6.71
N GLY A 117 4.62 -5.17 6.32
CA GLY A 117 5.71 -4.21 6.48
C GLY A 117 5.43 -2.89 5.76
N ILE A 118 4.98 -2.94 4.50
CA ILE A 118 4.61 -1.74 3.73
C ILE A 118 3.47 -1.00 4.42
N LEU A 119 2.40 -1.69 4.82
CA LEU A 119 1.26 -1.08 5.52
C LEU A 119 1.73 -0.34 6.78
N VAL A 120 2.47 -1.01 7.66
CA VAL A 120 3.00 -0.41 8.89
C VAL A 120 3.94 0.76 8.58
N GLY A 121 4.81 0.60 7.59
CA GLY A 121 5.74 1.64 7.16
C GLY A 121 5.04 2.89 6.65
N VAL A 122 3.91 2.78 5.94
CA VAL A 122 3.13 3.96 5.50
C VAL A 122 2.67 4.78 6.71
N TYR A 123 2.17 4.16 7.78
CA TYR A 123 1.83 4.90 9.00
C TYR A 123 3.04 5.59 9.64
N PHE A 124 4.18 4.88 9.76
CA PHE A 124 5.40 5.45 10.34
C PHE A 124 6.00 6.57 9.48
N SER A 125 5.83 6.49 8.16
CA SER A 125 6.39 7.46 7.24
C SER A 125 5.79 8.87 7.41
N LEU A 126 4.65 9.04 8.10
CA LEU A 126 4.09 10.36 8.38
C LEU A 126 5.09 11.27 9.09
N ILE A 127 5.78 10.72 10.10
CA ILE A 127 6.81 11.44 10.86
C ILE A 127 7.95 11.84 9.92
N ILE A 128 8.36 10.94 9.04
CA ILE A 128 9.47 11.16 8.10
C ILE A 128 9.12 12.22 7.06
N THR A 129 7.92 12.17 6.49
CA THR A 129 7.42 13.17 5.54
C THR A 129 7.18 14.52 6.18
N TYR A 130 6.82 14.55 7.47
CA TYR A 130 6.68 15.79 8.24
C TYR A 130 8.04 16.48 8.45
N ILE A 131 9.08 15.70 8.79
CA ILE A 131 10.45 16.22 8.94
C ILE A 131 11.03 16.71 7.61
N GLY A 132 10.61 16.14 6.48
CA GLY A 132 11.00 16.63 5.14
C GLY A 132 12.39 16.16 4.69
N LEU A 133 12.62 14.84 4.66
CA LEU A 133 13.87 14.29 4.12
C LEU A 133 14.05 14.59 2.60
N PRO A 134 15.30 14.63 2.10
CA PRO A 134 15.58 14.68 0.67
C PRO A 134 14.91 13.52 -0.08
N ILE A 135 14.25 13.81 -1.20
CA ILE A 135 13.47 12.83 -1.98
C ILE A 135 14.30 11.61 -2.42
N ILE A 136 15.59 11.80 -2.69
CA ILE A 136 16.51 10.72 -3.07
C ILE A 136 16.59 9.61 -1.99
N LEU A 137 16.50 9.96 -0.71
CA LEU A 137 16.54 8.99 0.38
C LEU A 137 15.32 8.07 0.35
N TYR A 138 14.15 8.57 -0.04
CA TYR A 138 12.93 7.74 -0.15
C TYR A 138 13.12 6.61 -1.16
N PHE A 139 13.81 6.87 -2.28
CA PHE A 139 14.12 5.84 -3.27
C PHE A 139 15.23 4.88 -2.82
N ILE A 140 16.24 5.38 -2.10
CA ILE A 140 17.30 4.54 -1.52
C ILE A 140 16.71 3.51 -0.54
N PHE A 141 15.74 3.89 0.28
CA PHE A 141 15.06 2.97 1.21
C PHE A 141 14.26 1.86 0.50
N GLY A 142 13.95 2.01 -0.79
CA GLY A 142 13.30 0.97 -1.59
C GLY A 142 14.22 -0.12 -2.09
N ILE A 143 15.53 0.17 -2.18
CA ILE A 143 16.54 -0.73 -2.76
C ILE A 143 16.54 -2.12 -2.10
N PRO A 144 16.49 -2.27 -0.75
CA PRO A 144 16.51 -3.58 -0.12
C PRO A 144 15.37 -4.50 -0.58
N LEU A 145 14.15 -3.97 -0.79
CA LEU A 145 13.03 -4.78 -1.26
C LEU A 145 13.21 -5.18 -2.73
N VAL A 146 13.71 -4.27 -3.57
CA VAL A 146 13.97 -4.54 -4.99
C VAL A 146 15.03 -5.64 -5.12
N ILE A 147 16.15 -5.52 -4.40
CA ILE A 147 17.20 -6.55 -4.38
C ILE A 147 16.65 -7.89 -3.87
N ASP A 148 15.94 -7.89 -2.74
CA ASP A 148 15.35 -9.12 -2.17
C ASP A 148 14.35 -9.78 -3.14
N GLY A 149 13.60 -8.98 -3.91
CA GLY A 149 12.69 -9.44 -4.95
C GLY A 149 13.41 -10.03 -6.16
N LEU A 150 14.46 -9.35 -6.65
CA LEU A 150 15.26 -9.79 -7.80
C LEU A 150 16.07 -11.06 -7.49
N LEU A 151 16.65 -11.16 -6.29
CA LEU A 151 17.36 -12.37 -5.88
C LEU A 151 16.41 -13.57 -5.77
N GLN A 152 15.21 -13.39 -5.20
CA GLN A 152 14.20 -14.45 -5.12
C GLN A 152 13.63 -14.86 -6.48
N SER A 153 13.64 -13.97 -7.50
CA SER A 153 13.15 -14.31 -8.84
C SER A 153 14.20 -14.99 -9.70
N LYS A 154 15.49 -14.66 -9.51
CA LYS A 154 16.60 -15.18 -10.31
C LYS A 154 17.35 -16.36 -9.69
N THR A 155 17.15 -16.64 -8.40
CA THR A 155 17.91 -17.67 -7.67
C THR A 155 17.01 -18.51 -6.76
N ASN A 156 17.58 -19.56 -6.17
CA ASN A 156 16.91 -20.40 -5.16
C ASN A 156 16.84 -19.75 -3.77
N TYR A 157 17.37 -18.54 -3.59
CA TYR A 157 17.31 -17.82 -2.32
C TYR A 157 15.86 -17.54 -1.91
N VAL A 158 15.52 -17.80 -0.64
CA VAL A 158 14.20 -17.51 -0.06
C VAL A 158 14.37 -16.72 1.22
N SER A 159 13.81 -15.50 1.25
CA SER A 159 13.85 -14.66 2.44
C SER A 159 13.00 -15.27 3.57
N ASN A 160 13.32 -14.93 4.82
CA ASN A 160 12.43 -15.21 5.95
C ASN A 160 11.41 -14.06 6.13
N ASN A 161 10.41 -14.26 6.99
CA ASN A 161 9.34 -13.26 7.17
C ASN A 161 9.82 -11.96 7.83
N LEU A 162 10.85 -12.00 8.67
CA LEU A 162 11.43 -10.79 9.25
C LEU A 162 12.11 -9.92 8.18
N LYS A 163 12.96 -10.52 7.32
CA LYS A 163 13.57 -9.82 6.18
C LYS A 163 12.51 -9.22 5.26
N ARG A 164 11.43 -9.95 4.99
CA ARG A 164 10.30 -9.46 4.17
C ARG A 164 9.59 -8.27 4.81
N PHE A 165 9.37 -8.32 6.13
CA PHE A 165 8.73 -7.25 6.86
C PHE A 165 9.57 -5.98 6.86
N PHE A 166 10.85 -6.05 7.23
CA PHE A 166 11.72 -4.88 7.26
C PHE A 166 11.98 -4.29 5.88
N SER A 167 12.21 -5.13 4.86
CA SER A 167 12.32 -4.62 3.47
C SER A 167 11.03 -3.95 3.01
N GLY A 168 9.86 -4.49 3.38
CA GLY A 168 8.56 -3.84 3.14
C GLY A 168 8.40 -2.51 3.89
N LEU A 169 8.81 -2.46 5.15
CA LEU A 169 8.75 -1.27 5.99
C LEU A 169 9.58 -0.14 5.39
N LEU A 170 10.80 -0.40 4.95
CA LEU A 170 11.65 0.59 4.29
C LEU A 170 11.08 1.02 2.93
N PHE A 171 10.60 0.07 2.13
CA PHE A 171 9.99 0.37 0.82
C PHE A 171 8.73 1.24 0.90
N SER A 172 8.05 1.30 2.05
CA SER A 172 6.91 2.20 2.23
C SER A 172 7.23 3.65 1.92
N LEU A 173 8.47 4.11 2.20
CA LEU A 173 8.93 5.45 1.86
C LEU A 173 8.96 5.66 0.35
N THR A 174 9.48 4.70 -0.40
CA THR A 174 9.46 4.74 -1.86
C THR A 174 8.03 4.76 -2.41
N LEU A 175 7.14 3.94 -1.84
CA LEU A 175 5.72 3.92 -2.22
C LEU A 175 5.06 5.27 -1.98
N VAL A 176 5.30 5.87 -0.80
CA VAL A 176 4.79 7.19 -0.45
C VAL A 176 5.33 8.26 -1.40
N ALA A 177 6.62 8.23 -1.73
CA ALA A 177 7.19 9.17 -2.69
C ALA A 177 6.51 9.08 -4.07
N PHE A 178 6.36 7.88 -4.62
CA PHE A 178 5.66 7.70 -5.90
C PHE A 178 4.21 8.18 -5.83
N TYR A 179 3.48 7.81 -4.77
CA TYR A 179 2.10 8.18 -4.60
C TYR A 179 1.91 9.70 -4.41
N SER A 180 2.73 10.34 -3.56
CA SER A 180 2.67 11.78 -3.32
C SER A 180 3.05 12.59 -4.57
N LEU A 181 4.09 12.19 -5.31
CA LEU A 181 4.47 12.83 -6.57
C LEU A 181 3.38 12.71 -7.63
N PHE A 182 2.79 11.52 -7.78
CA PHE A 182 1.68 11.31 -8.71
C PHE A 182 0.51 12.25 -8.41
N ASN A 183 0.10 12.35 -7.13
CA ASN A 183 -1.00 13.22 -6.72
C ASN A 183 -0.67 14.71 -6.90
N TYR A 184 0.57 15.11 -6.60
CA TYR A 184 1.04 16.48 -6.83
C TYR A 184 0.92 16.87 -8.30
N TYR A 185 1.46 16.06 -9.22
CA TYR A 185 1.39 16.36 -10.65
C TYR A 185 -0.03 16.32 -11.21
N LEU A 186 -0.86 15.38 -10.74
CA LEU A 186 -2.27 15.32 -11.13
C LEU A 186 -3.00 16.62 -10.75
N GLN A 187 -2.75 17.12 -9.55
CA GLN A 187 -3.39 18.34 -9.09
C GLN A 187 -2.84 19.59 -9.79
N TYR A 188 -1.54 19.65 -10.02
CA TYR A 188 -0.91 20.72 -10.80
C TYR A 188 -1.54 20.82 -12.20
N LEU A 189 -1.75 19.67 -12.86
CA LEU A 189 -2.43 19.60 -14.15
C LEU A 189 -3.88 20.09 -14.06
N ILE A 190 -4.65 19.64 -13.06
CA ILE A 190 -6.04 20.09 -12.85
C ILE A 190 -6.11 21.60 -12.64
N PHE A 191 -5.22 22.16 -11.82
CA PHE A 191 -5.17 23.59 -11.55
C PHE A 191 -4.91 24.40 -12.83
N ASN A 192 -3.98 23.95 -13.68
CA ASN A 192 -3.67 24.60 -14.95
C ASN A 192 -4.73 24.42 -16.05
N ILE A 193 -5.64 23.44 -15.91
CA ILE A 193 -6.77 23.27 -16.84
C ILE A 193 -7.93 24.19 -16.45
N ILE A 194 -8.10 24.45 -15.15
CA ILE A 194 -9.22 25.25 -14.62
C ILE A 194 -8.95 26.76 -14.73
N ASN A 195 -7.70 27.18 -14.59
CA ASN A 195 -7.27 28.58 -14.70
C ASN A 195 -6.61 28.86 -16.05
#